data_AF-A0A2T0FBY1-F1
#
_entry.id   AF-A0A2T0FBY1-F1
#
_cell.length_a   1.000
_cell.length_b   1.000
_cell.length_c   1.000
_cell.angle_alpha   90.00
_cell.angle_beta   90.00
_cell.angle_gamma   90.00
#
_symmetry.space_group_name_H-M   'P 1'
#
loop_
_entity.id
_entity.type
_entity.pdbx_description
1 polymer ?
#
loop_
_entity_poly.entity_id
_entity_poly.type
_entity_poly.pdbx_seq_one_letter_code
_entity_poly.pdbx_strand_id
1 'polypeptide(L)'
;MNIPREASALELVEFFKDPGLVSHGAIDIALDGCKVDDLAGLHTASVDLMAKIDTHLQDVMAQLEKSLNDLKKSEKRIKFQTDMLKSDLDLFNSEQTRVLAEVSSRVSPALKSDALKKLSELSLVKKRMQEVAECLAKAQELDETQVDFKLSRLIQEKKWQEADKLVQEMEEVVQVWQGTNEESARKEFAISLRKALSDASIGNNELA
;
A
#
# COMPACT_ATOMS: atom_id res chain seq x y z
N MET A 1 49.33 13.68 -21.52
CA MET A 1 48.87 13.35 -20.15
C MET A 1 50.13 12.97 -19.39
N ASN A 2 50.64 13.85 -18.53
CA ASN A 2 51.95 13.67 -17.89
C ASN A 2 51.89 12.58 -16.83
N ILE A 3 52.85 11.67 -16.81
CA ILE A 3 53.14 10.89 -15.60
C ILE A 3 53.79 11.85 -14.62
N PRO A 4 53.16 12.16 -13.48
CA PRO A 4 53.75 13.09 -12.53
C PRO A 4 55.04 12.45 -12.00
N ARG A 5 56.19 13.13 -12.18
CA ARG A 5 57.48 12.69 -11.63
C ARG A 5 57.46 12.56 -10.09
N GLU A 6 56.47 13.17 -9.44
CA GLU A 6 56.16 13.08 -8.02
C GLU A 6 54.74 12.50 -7.76
N ALA A 7 54.29 11.55 -8.57
CA ALA A 7 52.97 10.93 -8.37
C ALA A 7 52.94 10.11 -7.08
N SER A 8 51.93 10.37 -6.25
CA SER A 8 51.58 9.53 -5.13
C SER A 8 51.14 8.13 -5.61
N ALA A 9 51.27 7.11 -4.76
CA ALA A 9 50.89 5.73 -5.07
C ALA A 9 49.46 5.59 -5.63
N LEU A 10 48.55 6.49 -5.22
CA LEU A 10 47.16 6.51 -5.65
C LEU A 10 47.01 7.01 -7.10
N GLU A 11 47.79 8.00 -7.50
CA GLU A 11 47.76 8.60 -8.84
C GLU A 11 48.37 7.66 -9.89
N LEU A 12 49.40 6.88 -9.51
CA LEU A 12 49.96 5.83 -10.36
C LEU A 12 48.95 4.70 -10.58
N VAL A 13 48.23 4.29 -9.53
CA VAL A 13 47.18 3.26 -9.65
C VAL A 13 46.01 3.74 -10.50
N GLU A 14 45.59 5.00 -10.38
CA GLU A 14 44.58 5.59 -11.28
C GLU A 14 45.07 5.68 -12.73
N PHE A 15 46.34 6.01 -12.95
CA PHE A 15 46.95 6.06 -14.27
C PHE A 15 46.94 4.67 -14.95
N PHE A 16 47.34 3.62 -14.23
CA PHE A 16 47.31 2.24 -14.75
C PHE A 16 45.92 1.60 -14.81
N LYS A 17 44.89 2.29 -14.30
CA LYS A 17 43.48 1.86 -14.39
C LYS A 17 42.85 2.24 -15.74
N ASP A 18 43.47 3.12 -16.52
CA ASP A 18 42.93 3.55 -17.82
C ASP A 18 43.02 2.41 -18.87
N PRO A 19 41.87 1.92 -19.39
CA PRO A 19 41.85 0.86 -20.41
C PRO A 19 42.41 1.29 -21.77
N GLY A 20 42.63 2.59 -22.00
CA GLY A 20 43.27 3.13 -23.20
C GLY A 20 44.80 3.28 -23.10
N LEU A 21 45.40 2.95 -21.96
CA LEU A 21 46.82 3.18 -21.71
C LEU A 21 47.71 2.24 -22.55
N VAL A 22 48.55 2.82 -23.41
CA VAL A 22 49.59 2.09 -24.14
C VAL A 22 50.88 2.14 -23.33
N SER A 23 51.37 0.97 -22.91
CA SER A 23 52.58 0.81 -22.07
C SER A 23 53.81 1.55 -22.59
N HIS A 24 54.05 1.50 -23.91
CA HIS A 24 55.17 2.21 -24.54
C HIS A 24 55.01 3.74 -24.50
N GLY A 25 53.79 4.25 -24.73
CA GLY A 25 53.52 5.69 -24.65
C GLY A 25 53.66 6.23 -23.22
N ALA A 26 53.33 5.42 -22.21
CA ALA A 26 53.56 5.76 -20.81
C ALA A 26 55.07 5.86 -20.50
N ILE A 27 55.87 4.90 -20.97
CA ILE A 27 57.32 4.91 -20.75
C ILE A 27 57.96 6.09 -21.46
N ASP A 28 57.56 6.38 -22.70
CA ASP A 28 58.09 7.53 -23.45
C ASP A 28 57.77 8.85 -22.73
N ILE A 29 56.55 9.03 -22.21
CA ILE A 29 56.15 10.22 -21.45
C ILE A 29 56.88 10.32 -20.10
N ALA A 30 57.10 9.21 -19.39
CA ALA A 30 57.86 9.20 -18.14
C ALA A 30 59.32 9.65 -18.35
N LEU A 31 59.86 9.34 -19.53
CA LEU A 31 61.25 9.60 -19.91
C LEU A 31 61.43 10.87 -20.75
N ASP A 32 60.34 11.57 -21.12
CA ASP A 32 60.30 12.77 -22.01
C ASP A 32 60.91 14.03 -21.39
N GLY A 33 62.22 13.95 -21.13
CA GLY A 33 63.01 15.01 -20.51
C GLY A 33 64.41 14.57 -20.10
N CYS A 34 64.75 13.28 -20.25
CA CYS A 34 66.13 12.80 -20.15
C CYS A 34 66.82 12.96 -21.50
N LYS A 35 67.74 13.92 -21.62
CA LYS A 35 68.60 14.02 -22.80
C LYS A 35 69.48 12.78 -22.89
N VAL A 36 69.68 12.24 -24.09
CA VAL A 36 70.54 11.06 -24.36
C VAL A 36 71.98 11.27 -23.85
N ASP A 37 72.41 12.53 -23.69
CA ASP A 37 73.74 12.90 -23.19
C ASP A 37 73.95 12.66 -21.67
N ASP A 38 72.88 12.44 -20.90
CA ASP A 38 72.94 12.10 -19.45
C ASP A 38 72.42 10.68 -19.19
N LEU A 39 73.19 9.71 -19.69
CA LEU A 39 72.89 8.28 -19.57
C LEU A 39 72.85 7.81 -18.09
N ALA A 40 73.63 8.45 -17.22
CA ALA A 40 73.70 8.11 -15.79
C ALA A 40 72.43 8.57 -15.04
N GLY A 41 71.92 9.77 -15.34
CA GLY A 41 70.65 10.25 -14.83
C GLY A 41 69.46 9.41 -15.32
N LEU A 42 69.45 9.03 -16.60
CA LEU A 42 68.43 8.16 -17.19
C LEU A 42 68.41 6.76 -16.56
N HIS A 43 69.60 6.17 -16.34
CA HIS A 43 69.70 4.86 -15.70
C HIS A 43 69.14 4.90 -14.27
N THR A 44 69.50 5.92 -13.49
CA THR A 44 68.97 6.11 -12.13
C THR A 44 67.45 6.26 -12.13
N ALA A 45 66.90 7.12 -13.01
CA ALA A 45 65.46 7.32 -13.12
C ALA A 45 64.69 6.06 -13.56
N SER A 46 65.28 5.24 -14.45
CA SER A 46 64.70 3.97 -14.89
C SER A 46 64.68 2.93 -13.75
N VAL A 47 65.78 2.82 -12.99
CA VAL A 47 65.86 1.93 -11.82
C VAL A 47 64.84 2.35 -10.75
N ASP A 48 64.72 3.64 -10.46
CA ASP A 48 63.75 4.16 -9.50
C ASP A 48 62.30 3.91 -9.95
N LEU A 49 62.00 4.06 -11.25
CA LEU A 49 60.69 3.76 -11.81
C LEU A 49 60.37 2.27 -11.72
N MET A 50 61.32 1.39 -12.05
CA MET A 50 61.15 -0.06 -11.92
C MET A 50 60.89 -0.46 -10.47
N ALA A 51 61.67 0.07 -9.52
CA ALA A 51 61.46 -0.22 -8.09
C ALA A 51 60.06 0.20 -7.60
N LYS A 52 59.56 1.34 -8.08
CA LYS A 52 58.18 1.81 -7.79
C LYS A 52 57.13 0.90 -8.41
N ILE A 53 57.30 0.51 -9.68
CA ILE A 53 56.38 -0.41 -10.36
C ILE A 53 56.35 -1.77 -9.65
N ASP A 54 57.50 -2.32 -9.28
CA ASP A 54 57.59 -3.61 -8.58
C ASP A 54 56.88 -3.56 -7.22
N THR A 55 57.09 -2.48 -6.46
CA THR A 55 56.43 -2.28 -5.17
C THR A 55 54.90 -2.21 -5.33
N HIS A 56 54.42 -1.44 -6.32
CA HIS A 56 52.99 -1.31 -6.56
C HIS A 56 52.36 -2.57 -7.14
N LEU A 57 53.09 -3.33 -7.96
CA LEU A 57 52.65 -4.62 -8.45
C LEU A 57 52.44 -5.60 -7.28
N GLN A 58 53.37 -5.62 -6.32
CA GLN A 58 53.22 -6.43 -5.11
C GLN A 58 52.01 -6.00 -4.27
N ASP A 59 51.79 -4.70 -4.10
CA ASP A 59 50.61 -4.17 -3.38
C ASP A 59 49.30 -4.55 -4.07
N VAL A 60 49.21 -4.41 -5.39
CA VAL A 60 48.02 -4.78 -6.17
C VAL A 60 47.78 -6.29 -6.10
N MET A 61 48.83 -7.11 -6.21
CA MET A 61 48.71 -8.56 -6.05
C MET A 61 48.21 -8.92 -4.65
N ALA A 62 48.75 -8.31 -3.59
CA ALA A 62 48.29 -8.55 -2.23
C ALA A 62 46.82 -8.13 -2.01
N GLN A 63 46.39 -7.01 -2.58
CA GLN A 63 44.99 -6.56 -2.54
C GLN A 63 44.07 -7.51 -3.31
N LEU A 64 44.52 -8.03 -4.46
CA LEU A 64 43.77 -8.99 -5.27
C LEU A 64 43.63 -10.34 -4.54
N GLU A 65 44.70 -10.84 -3.94
CA GLU A 65 44.66 -12.06 -3.11
C GLU A 65 43.72 -11.91 -1.91
N LYS A 66 43.78 -10.75 -1.23
CA LYS A 66 42.86 -10.44 -0.13
C LYS A 66 41.40 -10.44 -0.61
N SER A 67 41.12 -9.73 -1.70
CA SER A 67 39.77 -9.64 -2.27
C SER A 67 39.24 -10.99 -2.73
N LEU A 68 40.10 -11.82 -3.35
CA LEU A 68 39.77 -13.19 -3.74
C LEU A 68 39.45 -14.07 -2.53
N ASN A 69 40.22 -13.95 -1.44
CA ASN A 69 39.98 -14.69 -0.21
C ASN A 69 38.68 -14.26 0.48
N ASP A 70 38.36 -12.97 0.47
CA ASP A 70 37.10 -12.46 1.01
C ASP A 70 35.92 -12.94 0.17
N LEU A 71 36.04 -12.95 -1.16
CA LEU A 71 35.04 -13.51 -2.07
C LEU A 71 34.79 -15.00 -1.78
N LYS A 72 35.86 -15.81 -1.66
CA LYS A 72 35.76 -17.25 -1.33
C LYS A 72 35.10 -17.51 0.03
N LYS A 73 35.36 -16.67 1.03
CA LYS A 73 34.68 -16.76 2.33
C LYS A 73 33.19 -16.41 2.20
N SER A 74 32.87 -15.38 1.43
CA SER A 74 31.48 -14.96 1.20
C SER A 74 30.68 -16.04 0.47
N GLU A 75 31.27 -16.72 -0.52
CA GLU A 75 30.64 -17.83 -1.24
C GLU A 75 30.22 -18.96 -0.29
N LYS A 76 31.13 -19.40 0.59
CA LYS A 76 30.83 -20.44 1.60
C LYS A 76 29.72 -20.02 2.55
N ARG A 77 29.73 -18.76 3.00
CA ARG A 77 28.69 -18.21 3.89
C ARG A 77 27.33 -18.17 3.20
N ILE A 78 27.27 -17.66 1.98
CA ILE A 78 26.03 -17.58 1.19
C ILE A 78 25.46 -18.97 0.93
N LYS A 79 26.31 -19.94 0.57
CA LYS A 79 25.91 -21.32 0.36
C LYS A 79 25.28 -21.93 1.63
N PHE A 80 25.96 -21.78 2.78
CA PHE A 80 25.43 -22.24 4.06
C PHE A 80 24.08 -21.61 4.41
N GLN A 81 23.95 -20.29 4.24
CA GLN A 81 22.69 -19.59 4.48
C GLN A 81 21.57 -20.05 3.55
N THR A 82 21.91 -20.34 2.29
CA THR A 82 20.94 -20.86 1.30
C THR A 82 20.47 -22.26 1.69
N ASP A 83 21.39 -23.14 2.09
CA ASP A 83 21.06 -24.50 2.50
C ASP A 83 20.19 -24.51 3.78
N MET A 84 20.48 -23.61 4.74
CA MET A 84 19.67 -23.43 5.93
C MET A 84 18.26 -22.93 5.60
N LEU A 85 18.13 -21.87 4.80
CA LEU A 85 16.82 -21.34 4.38
C LEU A 85 16.00 -22.36 3.61
N LYS A 86 16.65 -23.19 2.79
CA LYS A 86 15.99 -24.29 2.08
C LYS A 86 15.44 -25.32 3.05
N SER A 87 16.21 -25.71 4.06
CA SER A 87 15.76 -26.62 5.12
C SER A 87 14.59 -26.04 5.91
N ASP A 88 14.64 -24.76 6.28
CA ASP A 88 13.56 -24.09 7.00
C ASP A 88 12.27 -24.01 6.15
N LEU A 89 12.41 -23.79 4.84
CA LEU A 89 11.29 -23.79 3.91
C LEU A 89 10.65 -25.18 3.77
N ASP A 90 11.47 -26.23 3.70
CA ASP A 90 10.99 -27.61 3.64
C ASP A 90 10.23 -27.98 4.93
N LEU A 91 10.76 -27.58 6.09
CA LEU A 91 10.08 -27.72 7.39
C LEU A 91 8.74 -26.97 7.40
N PHE A 92 8.74 -25.71 6.97
CA PHE A 92 7.52 -24.90 6.90
C PHE A 92 6.45 -25.52 6.00
N ASN A 93 6.82 -25.98 4.81
CA ASN A 93 5.89 -26.65 3.89
C ASN A 93 5.31 -27.94 4.48
N SER A 94 6.14 -28.71 5.19
CA SER A 94 5.67 -29.93 5.87
C SER A 94 4.65 -29.62 6.97
N GLU A 95 4.91 -28.58 7.77
CA GLU A 95 4.00 -28.13 8.82
C GLU A 95 2.71 -27.53 8.25
N GLN A 96 2.79 -26.73 7.20
CA GLN A 96 1.61 -26.20 6.51
C GLN A 96 0.73 -27.35 6.00
N THR A 97 1.32 -28.36 5.38
CA THR A 97 0.60 -29.54 4.89
C THR A 97 -0.07 -30.30 6.04
N ARG A 98 0.64 -30.47 7.16
CA ARG A 98 0.13 -31.10 8.38
C ARG A 98 -1.07 -30.34 8.95
N VAL A 99 -0.94 -29.02 9.12
CA VAL A 99 -2.01 -28.16 9.65
C VAL A 99 -3.21 -28.14 8.71
N LEU A 100 -3.01 -28.05 7.39
CA LEU A 100 -4.11 -28.11 6.43
C LEU A 100 -4.86 -29.45 6.51
N ALA A 101 -4.15 -30.56 6.62
CA ALA A 101 -4.76 -31.88 6.81
C ALA A 101 -5.55 -31.96 8.13
N GLU A 102 -5.01 -31.42 9.21
CA GLU A 102 -5.68 -31.38 10.53
C GLU A 102 -6.92 -30.49 10.54
N VAL A 103 -6.88 -29.32 9.90
CA VAL A 103 -8.04 -28.44 9.76
C VAL A 103 -9.12 -29.10 8.88
N SER A 104 -8.71 -29.77 7.82
CA SER A 104 -9.62 -30.49 6.93
C SER A 104 -10.30 -31.67 7.65
N SER A 105 -9.59 -32.38 8.53
CA SER A 105 -10.15 -33.50 9.29
C SER A 105 -11.05 -33.05 10.45
N ARG A 106 -10.71 -31.94 11.12
CA ARG A 106 -11.52 -31.40 12.23
C ARG A 106 -12.75 -30.64 11.78
N VAL A 107 -12.70 -29.99 10.61
CA VAL A 107 -13.80 -29.17 10.12
C VAL A 107 -14.40 -29.82 8.89
N SER A 108 -15.45 -30.62 9.10
CA SER A 108 -16.20 -31.21 7.99
C SER A 108 -16.76 -30.10 7.08
N PRO A 109 -16.81 -30.31 5.75
CA PRO A 109 -17.40 -29.34 4.83
C PRO A 109 -18.85 -28.97 5.19
N ALA A 110 -19.58 -29.93 5.76
CA ALA A 110 -20.93 -29.73 6.28
C ALA A 110 -20.96 -28.74 7.44
N LEU A 111 -20.05 -28.86 8.41
CA LEU A 111 -19.98 -27.94 9.55
C LEU A 111 -19.60 -26.51 9.11
N LYS A 112 -18.72 -26.35 8.11
CA LYS A 112 -18.42 -25.04 7.50
C LYS A 112 -19.66 -24.45 6.83
N SER A 113 -20.38 -25.26 6.06
CA SER A 113 -21.59 -24.84 5.34
C SER A 113 -22.68 -24.37 6.29
N ASP A 114 -22.94 -25.12 7.36
CA ASP A 114 -23.99 -24.77 8.33
C ASP A 114 -23.60 -23.55 9.19
N ALA A 115 -22.33 -23.43 9.57
CA ALA A 115 -21.83 -22.23 10.27
C ALA A 115 -21.92 -20.98 9.38
N LEU A 116 -21.60 -21.10 8.08
CA LEU A 116 -21.72 -20.00 7.11
C LEU A 116 -23.18 -19.63 6.87
N LYS A 117 -24.09 -20.61 6.76
CA LYS A 117 -25.54 -20.35 6.67
C LYS A 117 -26.03 -19.61 7.91
N LYS A 118 -25.71 -20.10 9.10
CA LYS A 118 -26.10 -19.47 10.37
C LYS A 118 -25.53 -18.05 10.50
N LEU A 119 -24.31 -17.81 10.01
CA LEU A 119 -23.74 -16.46 9.96
C LEU A 119 -24.51 -15.54 9.00
N SER A 120 -24.93 -16.04 7.84
CA SER A 120 -25.75 -15.29 6.89
C SER A 120 -27.16 -14.98 7.42
N GLU A 121 -27.75 -15.91 8.18
CA GLU A 121 -29.02 -15.69 8.87
C GLU A 121 -28.86 -14.61 9.95
N LEU A 122 -27.81 -14.69 10.78
CA LEU A 122 -27.53 -13.69 11.80
C LEU A 122 -27.24 -12.30 11.21
N SER A 123 -26.58 -12.21 10.06
CA SER A 123 -26.34 -10.93 9.39
C SER A 123 -27.63 -10.32 8.83
N LEU A 124 -28.52 -11.15 8.29
CA LEU A 124 -29.85 -10.71 7.86
C LEU A 124 -30.71 -10.22 9.03
N VAL A 125 -30.70 -10.97 10.14
CA VAL A 125 -31.39 -10.57 11.37
C VAL A 125 -30.85 -9.25 11.89
N LYS A 126 -29.53 -9.08 11.95
CA LYS A 126 -28.91 -7.82 12.36
C LYS A 126 -29.36 -6.65 11.47
N LYS A 127 -29.36 -6.83 10.15
CA LYS A 127 -29.80 -5.78 9.21
C LYS A 127 -31.25 -5.38 9.48
N ARG A 128 -32.15 -6.35 9.63
CA ARG A 128 -33.57 -6.09 9.95
C ARG A 128 -33.74 -5.41 11.30
N MET A 129 -32.97 -5.80 12.32
CA MET A 129 -33.01 -5.14 13.63
C MET A 129 -32.50 -3.69 13.54
N GLN A 130 -31.52 -3.40 12.68
CA GLN A 130 -31.06 -2.03 12.43
C GLN A 130 -32.14 -1.20 11.72
N GLU A 131 -32.77 -1.74 10.68
CA GLU A 131 -33.89 -1.08 9.98
C GLU A 131 -35.04 -0.76 10.96
N VAL A 132 -35.39 -1.71 11.84
CA VAL A 132 -36.40 -1.49 12.88
C VAL A 132 -35.95 -0.44 13.91
N ALA A 133 -34.69 -0.47 14.35
CA ALA A 133 -34.16 0.51 15.29
C ALA A 133 -34.13 1.93 14.68
N GLU A 134 -33.79 2.06 13.40
CA GLU A 134 -33.84 3.33 12.67
C GLU A 134 -35.28 3.82 12.50
N CYS A 135 -36.23 2.94 12.17
CA CYS A 135 -37.64 3.30 12.12
C CYS A 135 -38.18 3.73 13.49
N LEU A 136 -37.78 3.05 14.58
CA LEU A 136 -38.18 3.43 15.94
C LEU A 136 -37.55 4.76 16.39
N ALA A 137 -36.29 5.02 16.03
CA ALA A 137 -35.64 6.30 16.30
C ALA A 137 -36.34 7.45 15.54
N LYS A 138 -36.64 7.25 14.26
CA LYS A 138 -37.42 8.21 13.44
C LYS A 138 -38.83 8.42 13.99
N ALA A 139 -39.46 7.36 14.49
CA ALA A 139 -40.77 7.42 15.15
C ALA A 139 -40.72 8.20 16.47
N GLN A 140 -39.63 8.06 17.24
CA GLN A 140 -39.43 8.77 18.50
C GLN A 140 -39.10 10.26 18.29
N GLU A 141 -38.40 10.60 17.20
CA GLU A 141 -38.10 11.98 16.81
C GLU A 141 -39.27 12.67 16.07
N LEU A 142 -40.36 11.95 15.82
CA LEU A 142 -41.52 12.47 15.11
C LEU A 142 -42.37 13.38 15.99
N ASP A 143 -42.14 14.69 15.86
CA ASP A 143 -42.97 15.74 16.43
C ASP A 143 -44.02 16.18 15.39
N GLU A 144 -45.29 15.85 15.67
CA GLU A 144 -46.46 16.15 14.81
C GLU A 144 -46.51 17.64 14.43
N THR A 145 -46.14 18.53 15.36
CA THR A 145 -46.18 19.99 15.13
C THR A 145 -45.12 20.48 14.14
N GLN A 146 -43.96 19.81 14.08
CA GLN A 146 -42.90 20.14 13.13
C GLN A 146 -43.21 19.64 11.72
N VAL A 147 -43.93 18.53 11.61
CA VAL A 147 -44.34 17.98 10.32
C VAL A 147 -45.44 18.84 9.69
N ASP A 148 -46.42 19.28 10.48
CA ASP A 148 -47.45 20.23 10.03
C ASP A 148 -46.84 21.55 9.53
N PHE A 149 -45.86 22.08 10.28
CA PHE A 149 -45.18 23.32 9.91
C PHE A 149 -44.35 23.15 8.63
N LYS A 150 -43.63 22.03 8.48
CA LYS A 150 -42.87 21.70 7.27
C LYS A 150 -43.78 21.48 6.07
N LEU A 151 -44.90 20.78 6.23
CA LEU A 151 -45.88 20.57 5.15
C LEU A 151 -46.51 21.89 4.72
N SER A 152 -46.96 22.71 5.67
CA SER A 152 -47.54 24.03 5.41
C SER A 152 -46.57 24.95 4.66
N ARG A 153 -45.29 24.90 5.03
CA ARG A 153 -44.21 25.64 4.35
C ARG A 153 -43.94 25.11 2.94
N LEU A 154 -43.87 23.79 2.75
CA LEU A 154 -43.65 23.19 1.43
C LEU A 154 -44.81 23.45 0.46
N ILE A 155 -46.04 23.49 0.98
CA ILE A 155 -47.24 23.91 0.26
C ILE A 155 -47.14 25.38 -0.16
N GLN A 156 -46.72 26.28 0.74
CA GLN A 156 -46.49 27.70 0.41
C GLN A 156 -45.37 27.89 -0.63
N GLU A 157 -44.32 27.08 -0.58
CA GLU A 157 -43.20 27.09 -1.54
C GLU A 157 -43.53 26.40 -2.89
N LYS A 158 -44.74 25.86 -3.07
CA LYS A 158 -45.21 25.11 -4.27
C LYS A 158 -44.35 23.87 -4.61
N LYS A 159 -43.67 23.28 -3.63
CA LYS A 159 -42.84 22.08 -3.81
C LYS A 159 -43.61 20.80 -3.54
N TRP A 160 -44.56 20.50 -4.42
CA TRP A 160 -45.51 19.39 -4.26
C TRP A 160 -44.86 18.01 -4.17
N GLN A 161 -43.74 17.78 -4.88
CA GLN A 161 -43.03 16.49 -4.86
C GLN A 161 -42.30 16.23 -3.54
N GLU A 162 -41.79 17.27 -2.89
CA GLU A 162 -41.13 17.16 -1.58
C GLU A 162 -42.16 17.01 -0.47
N ALA A 163 -43.32 17.68 -0.61
CA ALA A 163 -44.45 17.51 0.28
C ALA A 163 -45.05 16.09 0.20
N ASP A 164 -45.19 15.51 -0.99
CA ASP A 164 -45.68 14.14 -1.18
C ASP A 164 -44.72 13.09 -0.58
N LYS A 165 -43.40 13.28 -0.73
CA LYS A 165 -42.39 12.43 -0.08
C LYS A 165 -42.46 12.50 1.45
N LEU A 166 -42.65 13.70 2.01
CA LEU A 166 -42.79 13.87 3.46
C LEU A 166 -44.04 13.14 3.98
N VAL A 167 -45.16 13.19 3.24
CA VAL A 167 -46.38 12.46 3.61
C VAL A 167 -46.21 10.95 3.47
N GLN A 168 -45.49 10.45 2.46
CA GLN A 168 -45.18 9.02 2.33
C GLN A 168 -44.25 8.51 3.43
N GLU A 169 -43.19 9.26 3.78
CA GLU A 169 -42.31 8.93 4.90
C GLU A 169 -43.09 8.91 6.23
N MET A 170 -44.04 9.83 6.41
CA MET A 170 -44.93 9.84 7.57
C MET A 170 -45.86 8.61 7.60
N GLU A 171 -46.40 8.18 6.46
CA GLU A 171 -47.24 6.98 6.39
C GLU A 171 -46.48 5.69 6.69
N GLU A 172 -45.21 5.60 6.28
CA GLU A 172 -44.33 4.48 6.65
C GLU A 172 -44.01 4.47 8.14
N VAL A 173 -43.73 5.64 8.73
CA VAL A 173 -43.44 5.77 10.17
C VAL A 173 -44.70 5.53 11.01
N VAL A 174 -45.90 5.89 10.53
CA VAL A 174 -47.18 5.61 11.20
C VAL A 174 -47.44 4.11 11.36
N GLN A 175 -46.87 3.25 10.50
CA GLN A 175 -47.00 1.79 10.64
C GLN A 175 -46.32 1.25 11.92
N VAL A 176 -45.37 1.98 12.50
CA VAL A 176 -44.68 1.62 13.75
C VAL A 176 -45.63 1.57 14.94
N TRP A 177 -46.73 2.34 14.92
CA TRP A 177 -47.72 2.40 16.00
C TRP A 177 -48.91 1.46 15.80
N GLN A 178 -48.90 0.59 14.78
CA GLN A 178 -49.96 -0.40 14.59
C GLN A 178 -50.15 -1.28 15.85
N GLY A 179 -51.37 -1.31 16.39
CA GLY A 179 -51.71 -2.02 17.62
C GLY A 179 -51.51 -1.23 18.92
N THR A 180 -51.14 0.05 18.86
CA THR A 180 -51.01 0.92 20.05
C THR A 180 -52.19 1.88 20.20
N ASN A 181 -52.42 2.40 21.41
CA ASN A 181 -53.50 3.37 21.68
C ASN A 181 -53.34 4.71 20.92
N GLU A 182 -52.15 4.99 20.38
CA GLU A 182 -51.85 6.21 19.61
C GLU A 182 -52.06 6.02 18.09
N GLU A 183 -52.38 4.80 17.65
CA GLU A 183 -52.54 4.46 16.23
C GLU A 183 -53.65 5.28 15.55
N SER A 184 -54.79 5.44 16.21
CA SER A 184 -55.95 6.14 15.63
C SER A 184 -55.65 7.63 15.41
N ALA A 185 -55.03 8.28 16.40
CA ALA A 185 -54.70 9.71 16.34
C ALA A 185 -53.64 10.00 15.25
N ARG A 186 -52.58 9.19 15.17
CA ARG A 186 -51.50 9.38 14.18
C ARG A 186 -51.93 9.01 12.75
N LYS A 187 -52.83 8.03 12.59
CA LYS A 187 -53.46 7.73 11.29
C LYS A 187 -54.38 8.85 10.84
N GLU A 188 -55.23 9.38 11.73
CA GLU A 188 -56.08 10.54 11.43
C GLU A 188 -55.24 11.77 11.07
N PHE A 189 -54.11 11.97 11.76
CA PHE A 189 -53.15 13.01 11.44
C PHE A 189 -52.54 12.85 10.05
N ALA A 190 -52.03 11.66 9.69
CA ALA A 190 -51.51 11.39 8.34
C ALA A 190 -52.57 11.55 7.24
N ILE A 191 -53.82 11.14 7.50
CA ILE A 191 -54.95 11.38 6.60
C ILE A 191 -55.24 12.88 6.47
N SER A 192 -55.15 13.64 7.55
CA SER A 192 -55.33 15.10 7.54
C SER A 192 -54.21 15.82 6.76
N LEU A 193 -52.96 15.36 6.85
CA LEU A 193 -51.82 15.85 6.06
C LEU A 193 -52.03 15.58 4.56
N ARG A 194 -52.45 14.36 4.20
CA ARG A 194 -52.78 14.00 2.81
C ARG A 194 -53.96 14.81 2.29
N LYS A 195 -54.97 15.08 3.12
CA LYS A 195 -56.11 15.93 2.77
C LYS A 195 -55.68 17.39 2.58
N ALA A 196 -54.84 17.94 3.47
CA ALA A 196 -54.30 19.29 3.34
C ALA A 196 -53.45 19.46 2.08
N LEU A 197 -52.66 18.45 1.72
CA LEU A 197 -51.90 18.43 0.47
C LEU A 197 -52.82 18.34 -0.76
N SER A 198 -53.85 17.49 -0.71
CA SER A 198 -54.86 17.35 -1.78
C SER A 198 -55.65 18.65 -1.98
N ASP A 199 -56.14 19.26 -0.90
CA ASP A 199 -56.93 20.49 -0.95
C ASP A 199 -56.09 21.67 -1.48
N ALA A 200 -54.81 21.75 -1.08
CA ALA A 200 -53.89 22.77 -1.58
C ALA A 200 -53.47 22.54 -3.04
N SER A 201 -53.36 21.28 -3.48
CA SER A 201 -53.09 20.92 -4.87
C SER A 201 -54.29 21.22 -5.79
N ILE A 202 -55.52 20.94 -5.32
CA ILE A 202 -56.77 21.20 -6.05
C ILE A 202 -57.06 22.72 -6.16
N GLY A 203 -56.85 23.50 -5.09
CA GLY A 203 -57.08 24.95 -5.11
C GLY A 203 -56.18 25.73 -6.09
N ASN A 204 -55.06 25.13 -6.53
CA ASN A 204 -54.17 25.71 -7.54
C ASN A 204 -54.60 25.36 -8.98
N ASN A 205 -55.51 24.40 -9.16
CA ASN A 205 -56.12 24.02 -10.43
C ASN A 205 -57.40 24.84 -10.76
N GLU A 206 -57.97 25.56 -9.78
CA GLU A 206 -59.11 26.47 -9.98
C GLU A 206 -58.70 27.92 -10.28
N LEU A 207 -57.40 28.24 -10.21
CA LEU A 207 -56.82 29.56 -10.48
C LEU A 207 -55.89 29.59 -11.72
N ALA A 208 -55.96 28.58 -12.58
CA ALA A 208 -55.28 28.53 -13.88
C ALA A 208 -56.28 28.73 -15.02
#